data_AF-A6ERF7-F1
#
_entry.id   AF-A6ERF7-F1
#
_cell.length_a   1.000
_cell.length_b   1.000
_cell.length_c   1.000
_cell.angle_alpha   90.00
_cell.angle_beta   90.00
_cell.angle_gamma   90.00
#
_symmetry.space_group_name_H-M   'P 1'
#
loop_
_entity.id
_entity.type
_entity.pdbx_description
1 polymer ?
#
loop_
_entity_poly.entity_id
_entity_poly.type
_entity_poly.pdbx_seq_one_letter_code
_entity_poly.pdbx_strand_id
1 'polypeptide(L)'
;MWDFDKNSALAFKRVFEKHHIELSLEHFLIAYNPINFNYWAAFREERVTKQELRRGRLVDTFKKYNIEYSLEKIDLLASSYIDELPGNNHLLPGALDVLNYLNPKYNLHIITNGFHEVQHVKLDKSEIKHYFKTITSSEEVGVKKPNPAVFHAALSKANTEAKHSVMIGDTYGADIVGAQGVGMDALLYNYWNEKTPSGIRIVEHLEDIKNIL
;
A
#
# COMPACT_ATOMS: atom_id res chain seq x y z
N MET A 1 7.85 0.65 -0.88
CA MET A 1 8.92 -0.38 -0.92
C MET A 1 8.53 -1.58 -1.76
N TRP A 2 7.47 -2.32 -1.40
CA TRP A 2 6.92 -3.36 -2.27
C TRP A 2 6.24 -2.72 -3.48
N ASP A 3 6.57 -3.16 -4.70
CA ASP A 3 6.02 -2.60 -5.93
C ASP A 3 4.58 -3.07 -6.12
N PHE A 4 3.61 -2.26 -5.68
CA PHE A 4 2.22 -2.69 -5.67
C PHE A 4 1.69 -2.94 -7.08
N ASP A 5 1.98 -2.05 -8.02
CA ASP A 5 1.42 -2.11 -9.36
C ASP A 5 1.95 -3.33 -10.12
N LYS A 6 3.27 -3.54 -10.12
CA LYS A 6 3.88 -4.68 -10.82
C LYS A 6 3.42 -6.01 -10.25
N ASN A 7 3.44 -6.17 -8.93
CA ASN A 7 3.05 -7.42 -8.30
C ASN A 7 1.53 -7.67 -8.41
N SER A 8 0.70 -6.61 -8.33
CA SER A 8 -0.74 -6.70 -8.54
C SER A 8 -1.07 -7.12 -9.98
N ALA A 9 -0.41 -6.52 -10.98
CA ALA A 9 -0.55 -6.90 -12.39
C ALA A 9 -0.21 -8.37 -12.63
N LEU A 10 0.90 -8.84 -12.05
CA LEU A 10 1.30 -10.25 -12.13
C LEU A 10 0.32 -11.18 -11.40
N ALA A 11 -0.27 -10.75 -10.29
CA ALA A 11 -1.31 -11.51 -9.61
C ALA A 11 -2.57 -11.64 -10.47
N PHE A 12 -3.04 -10.54 -11.07
CA PHE A 12 -4.16 -10.60 -12.00
C PHE A 12 -3.87 -11.43 -13.23
N LYS A 13 -2.64 -11.42 -13.76
CA LYS A 13 -2.25 -12.34 -14.84
C LYS A 13 -2.58 -13.80 -14.48
N ARG A 14 -2.13 -14.27 -13.32
CA ARG A 14 -2.40 -15.64 -12.84
C ARG A 14 -3.88 -15.89 -12.59
N VAL A 15 -4.60 -14.91 -12.01
CA VAL A 15 -6.05 -15.01 -11.81
C VAL A 15 -6.77 -15.15 -13.15
N PHE A 16 -6.39 -14.38 -14.17
CA PHE A 16 -7.02 -14.40 -15.48
C PHE A 16 -6.80 -15.74 -16.17
N GLU A 17 -5.56 -16.24 -16.13
CA GLU A 17 -5.20 -17.57 -16.65
C GLU A 17 -5.97 -18.68 -15.92
N LYS A 18 -5.99 -18.66 -14.58
CA LYS A 18 -6.65 -19.67 -13.73
C LYS A 18 -8.17 -19.71 -13.88
N HIS A 19 -8.79 -18.56 -14.11
CA HIS A 19 -10.25 -18.41 -14.17
C HIS A 19 -10.80 -18.25 -15.58
N HIS A 20 -9.94 -18.40 -16.60
CA HIS A 20 -10.25 -18.25 -18.01
C HIS A 20 -10.98 -16.93 -18.34
N ILE A 21 -10.45 -15.83 -17.82
CA ILE A 21 -10.99 -14.49 -18.10
C ILE A 21 -10.55 -14.07 -19.49
N GLU A 22 -11.51 -13.82 -20.39
CA GLU A 22 -11.23 -13.49 -21.80
C GLU A 22 -10.77 -12.04 -22.00
N LEU A 23 -11.10 -11.13 -21.08
CA LEU A 23 -10.66 -9.74 -21.14
C LEU A 23 -9.13 -9.67 -21.09
N SER A 24 -8.51 -8.88 -21.97
CA SER A 24 -7.06 -8.70 -21.92
C SER A 24 -6.64 -8.05 -20.59
N LEU A 25 -5.53 -8.55 -20.03
CA LEU A 25 -4.99 -8.02 -18.79
C LEU A 25 -4.66 -6.53 -18.90
N GLU A 26 -4.14 -6.09 -20.05
CA GLU A 26 -3.81 -4.69 -20.32
C GLU A 26 -5.05 -3.79 -20.22
N HIS A 27 -6.14 -4.13 -20.93
CA HIS A 27 -7.38 -3.38 -20.85
C HIS A 27 -7.95 -3.39 -19.43
N PHE A 28 -7.96 -4.56 -18.78
CA PHE A 28 -8.39 -4.65 -17.39
C PHE A 28 -7.61 -3.70 -16.48
N LEU A 29 -6.28 -3.67 -16.56
CA LEU A 29 -5.44 -2.84 -15.69
C LEU A 29 -5.63 -1.34 -15.93
N ILE A 30 -5.84 -0.92 -17.19
CA ILE A 30 -6.14 0.48 -17.53
C ILE A 30 -7.40 0.96 -16.81
N ALA A 31 -8.46 0.14 -16.78
CA ALA A 31 -9.68 0.47 -16.06
C ALA A 31 -9.54 0.26 -14.54
N TYR A 32 -8.87 -0.81 -14.13
CA TYR A 32 -8.76 -1.24 -12.74
C TYR A 32 -7.97 -0.27 -11.88
N ASN A 33 -6.81 0.21 -12.33
CA ASN A 33 -5.91 1.01 -11.51
C ASN A 33 -6.58 2.28 -10.92
N PRO A 34 -7.23 3.16 -11.72
CA PRO A 34 -7.92 4.32 -11.16
C PRO A 34 -9.13 3.94 -10.29
N ILE A 35 -9.86 2.86 -10.64
CA ILE A 35 -10.99 2.38 -9.84
C ILE A 35 -10.50 1.88 -8.47
N ASN A 36 -9.46 1.05 -8.44
CA ASN A 36 -8.83 0.52 -7.24
C ASN A 36 -8.30 1.65 -6.35
N PHE A 37 -7.65 2.67 -6.92
CA PHE A 37 -7.21 3.85 -6.18
C PHE A 37 -8.39 4.53 -5.45
N ASN A 38 -9.50 4.76 -6.16
CA ASN A 38 -10.69 5.38 -5.59
C ASN A 38 -11.35 4.53 -4.48
N TYR A 39 -11.39 3.21 -4.65
CA TYR A 39 -11.89 2.30 -3.62
C TYR A 39 -11.01 2.30 -2.36
N TRP A 40 -9.68 2.36 -2.51
CA TRP A 40 -8.78 2.51 -1.36
C TRP A 40 -8.96 3.85 -0.66
N ALA A 41 -9.17 4.95 -1.39
CA ALA A 41 -9.51 6.24 -0.80
C ALA A 41 -10.83 6.15 -0.02
N ALA A 42 -11.88 5.58 -0.62
CA ALA A 42 -13.16 5.36 0.04
C ALA A 42 -13.05 4.50 1.30
N PHE A 43 -12.20 3.47 1.28
CA PHE A 43 -11.97 2.59 2.43
C PHE A 43 -11.26 3.30 3.57
N ARG A 44 -10.30 4.19 3.26
CA ARG A 44 -9.64 5.06 4.25
C ARG A 44 -10.62 6.02 4.91
N GLU A 45 -11.57 6.54 4.14
CA GLU A 45 -12.61 7.48 4.57
C GLU A 45 -13.86 6.78 5.15
N GLU A 46 -13.79 5.47 5.39
CA GLU A 46 -14.89 4.67 5.96
C GLU A 46 -16.20 4.68 5.15
N ARG A 47 -16.12 5.10 3.87
CA ARG A 47 -17.26 5.10 2.94
C ARG A 47 -17.59 3.72 2.38
N VAL A 48 -16.64 2.80 2.45
CA VAL A 48 -16.81 1.39 2.08
C VAL A 48 -16.11 0.48 3.08
N THR A 49 -16.66 -0.71 3.26
CA THR A 49 -16.07 -1.82 4.02
C THR A 49 -14.99 -2.53 3.22
N LYS A 50 -14.22 -3.42 3.88
CA LYS A 50 -13.23 -4.29 3.22
C LYS A 50 -13.87 -5.16 2.13
N GLN A 51 -15.08 -5.66 2.37
CA GLN A 51 -15.80 -6.50 1.40
C GLN A 51 -16.25 -5.68 0.19
N GLU A 52 -16.81 -4.49 0.41
CA GLU A 52 -17.23 -3.59 -0.67
C GLU A 52 -16.04 -3.11 -1.51
N LEU A 53 -14.89 -2.79 -0.89
CA LEU A 53 -13.66 -2.52 -1.63
C LEU A 53 -13.27 -3.70 -2.53
N ARG A 54 -13.25 -4.92 -1.98
CA ARG A 54 -12.79 -6.12 -2.71
C ARG A 54 -13.71 -6.44 -3.90
N ARG A 55 -15.03 -6.35 -3.71
CA ARG A 55 -16.03 -6.63 -4.74
C ARG A 55 -16.13 -5.49 -5.74
N GLY A 56 -16.37 -4.28 -5.24
CA GLY A 56 -16.71 -3.10 -6.03
C GLY A 56 -15.64 -2.77 -7.06
N ARG A 57 -14.35 -2.82 -6.68
CA ARG A 57 -13.26 -2.55 -7.62
C ARG A 57 -13.19 -3.54 -8.79
N LEU A 58 -13.64 -4.79 -8.61
CA LEU A 58 -13.69 -5.76 -9.70
C LEU A 58 -14.97 -5.57 -10.53
N VAL A 59 -16.12 -5.43 -9.87
CA VAL A 59 -17.42 -5.21 -10.53
C VAL A 59 -17.36 -4.00 -11.44
N ASP A 60 -16.92 -2.85 -10.92
CA ASP A 60 -16.87 -1.61 -11.69
C ASP A 60 -15.85 -1.68 -12.83
N THR A 61 -14.76 -2.44 -12.66
CA THR A 61 -13.77 -2.66 -13.71
C THR A 61 -14.36 -3.47 -14.85
N PHE A 62 -14.99 -4.61 -14.57
CA PHE A 62 -15.61 -5.44 -15.62
C PHE A 62 -16.77 -4.72 -16.31
N LYS A 63 -17.53 -3.92 -15.56
CA LYS A 63 -18.62 -3.10 -16.10
C LYS A 63 -18.15 -2.10 -17.15
N LYS A 64 -16.91 -1.59 -17.09
CA LYS A 64 -16.34 -0.73 -18.14
C LYS A 64 -16.26 -1.41 -19.51
N TYR A 65 -16.25 -2.74 -19.53
CA TYR A 65 -16.20 -3.55 -20.74
C TYR A 65 -17.53 -4.25 -21.04
N ASN A 66 -18.62 -3.83 -20.40
CA ASN A 66 -19.94 -4.47 -20.49
C ASN A 66 -19.93 -5.96 -20.11
N ILE A 67 -19.00 -6.35 -19.23
CA ILE A 67 -18.92 -7.70 -18.68
C ILE A 67 -19.56 -7.70 -17.30
N GLU A 68 -20.54 -8.58 -17.10
CA GLU A 68 -21.18 -8.79 -15.81
C GLU A 68 -20.94 -10.23 -15.34
N TYR A 69 -20.39 -10.36 -14.14
CA TYR A 69 -20.21 -11.63 -13.46
C TYR A 69 -21.15 -11.73 -12.26
N SER A 70 -21.53 -12.96 -11.89
CA SER A 70 -22.23 -13.19 -10.63
C SER A 70 -21.36 -12.74 -9.45
N LEU A 71 -22.00 -12.36 -8.33
CA LEU A 71 -21.26 -11.98 -7.12
C LEU A 71 -20.38 -13.14 -6.61
N GLU A 72 -20.81 -14.38 -6.78
CA GLU A 72 -20.02 -15.57 -6.46
C GLU A 72 -18.72 -15.61 -7.27
N LYS A 73 -18.78 -15.35 -8.59
CA LYS A 73 -17.59 -15.30 -9.44
C LYS A 73 -16.69 -14.11 -9.05
N ILE A 74 -17.27 -12.95 -8.72
CA ILE A 74 -16.50 -11.80 -8.22
C ILE A 74 -15.77 -12.13 -6.93
N ASP A 75 -16.43 -12.78 -5.97
CA ASP A 75 -15.83 -13.18 -4.70
C ASP A 75 -14.72 -14.22 -4.90
N LEU A 76 -14.93 -15.15 -5.84
CA LEU A 76 -13.92 -16.11 -6.25
C LEU A 76 -12.68 -15.42 -6.84
N LEU A 77 -12.86 -14.46 -7.74
CA LEU A 77 -11.76 -13.68 -8.33
C LEU A 77 -11.05 -12.82 -7.28
N ALA A 78 -11.81 -12.18 -6.38
CA ALA A 78 -11.27 -11.37 -5.29
C ALA A 78 -10.48 -12.20 -4.27
N SER A 79 -10.89 -13.45 -4.02
CA SER A 79 -10.17 -14.37 -3.13
C SER A 79 -8.92 -14.91 -3.82
N SER A 80 -9.07 -15.38 -5.07
CA SER A 80 -7.93 -15.84 -5.87
C SER A 80 -6.88 -14.74 -6.04
N TYR A 81 -7.27 -13.48 -6.21
CA TYR A 81 -6.32 -12.36 -6.28
C TYR A 81 -5.48 -12.23 -5.00
N ILE A 82 -6.10 -12.37 -3.82
CA ILE A 82 -5.37 -12.30 -2.55
C ILE A 82 -4.41 -13.48 -2.40
N ASP A 83 -4.82 -14.68 -2.79
CA ASP A 83 -3.97 -15.88 -2.75
C ASP A 83 -2.78 -15.77 -3.72
N GLU A 84 -3.02 -15.19 -4.90
CA GLU A 84 -1.99 -15.00 -5.92
C GLU A 84 -1.08 -13.81 -5.61
N LEU A 85 -1.49 -12.84 -4.79
CA LEU A 85 -0.75 -11.60 -4.56
C LEU A 85 0.70 -11.82 -4.06
N PRO A 86 0.97 -12.77 -3.14
CA PRO A 86 2.32 -13.09 -2.71
C PRO A 86 3.10 -14.01 -3.67
N GLY A 87 2.56 -14.30 -4.87
CA GLY A 87 3.22 -15.11 -5.89
C GLY A 87 4.42 -14.42 -6.54
N ASN A 88 4.49 -13.08 -6.48
CA ASN A 88 5.66 -12.28 -6.84
C ASN A 88 5.91 -11.22 -5.77
N ASN A 89 7.17 -10.82 -5.62
CA ASN A 89 7.61 -9.96 -4.53
C ASN A 89 8.64 -8.93 -5.00
N HIS A 90 8.39 -8.34 -6.17
CA HIS A 90 9.21 -7.26 -6.69
C HIS A 90 9.18 -6.06 -5.75
N LEU A 91 10.33 -5.43 -5.60
CA LEU A 91 10.49 -4.18 -4.88
C LEU A 91 10.61 -3.04 -5.88
N LEU A 92 10.26 -1.84 -5.43
CA LEU A 92 10.51 -0.61 -6.19
C LEU A 92 12.02 -0.46 -6.45
N PRO A 93 12.42 0.13 -7.59
CA PRO A 93 13.81 0.52 -7.81
C PRO A 93 14.37 1.31 -6.62
N GLY A 94 15.59 0.99 -6.19
CA GLY A 94 16.25 1.65 -5.06
C GLY A 94 15.81 1.18 -3.67
N ALA A 95 14.76 0.37 -3.55
CA ALA A 95 14.21 -0.01 -2.25
C ALA A 95 15.24 -0.74 -1.35
N LEU A 96 15.93 -1.75 -1.89
CA LEU A 96 16.95 -2.46 -1.12
C LEU A 96 18.14 -1.55 -0.78
N ASP A 97 18.56 -0.70 -1.69
CA ASP A 97 19.69 0.19 -1.48
C ASP A 97 19.42 1.23 -0.38
N VAL A 98 18.19 1.71 -0.30
CA VAL A 98 17.76 2.63 0.76
C VAL A 98 17.61 1.90 2.09
N LEU A 99 17.03 0.69 2.11
CA LEU A 99 16.95 -0.12 3.34
C LEU A 99 18.34 -0.43 3.89
N ASN A 100 19.26 -0.88 3.03
CA ASN A 100 20.66 -1.14 3.39
C ASN A 100 21.35 0.10 3.96
N TYR A 101 21.08 1.27 3.39
CA TYR A 101 21.66 2.53 3.84
C TYR A 101 21.08 3.00 5.19
N LEU A 102 19.77 2.88 5.39
CA LEU A 102 19.08 3.39 6.59
C LEU A 102 19.19 2.44 7.79
N ASN A 103 19.18 1.13 7.57
CA ASN A 103 19.15 0.12 8.63
C ASN A 103 20.28 0.24 9.69
N PRO A 104 21.55 0.55 9.34
CA PRO A 104 22.59 0.77 10.35
C PRO A 104 22.46 2.11 11.09
N LYS A 105 21.66 3.06 10.59
CA LYS A 105 21.53 4.42 11.12
C LYS A 105 20.24 4.66 11.91
N TYR A 106 19.17 3.94 11.56
CA TYR A 106 17.82 4.15 12.07
C TYR A 106 17.16 2.83 12.44
N ASN A 107 16.21 2.90 13.38
CA ASN A 107 15.26 1.82 13.60
C ASN A 107 14.14 1.94 12.56
N LEU A 108 13.95 0.91 11.74
CA LEU A 108 12.93 0.91 10.70
C LEU A 108 11.66 0.21 11.16
N HIS A 109 10.52 0.78 10.81
CA HIS A 109 9.19 0.33 11.22
C HIS A 109 8.21 0.46 10.06
N ILE A 110 7.12 -0.31 10.08
CA ILE A 110 6.04 -0.22 9.08
C ILE A 110 4.77 0.27 9.72
N ILE A 111 4.11 1.24 9.07
CA ILE A 111 2.74 1.67 9.37
C ILE A 111 1.90 1.53 8.10
N THR A 112 0.89 0.66 8.10
CA THR A 112 0.15 0.31 6.87
C THR A 112 -1.37 0.25 7.05
N ASN A 113 -2.11 0.68 6.02
CA ASN A 113 -3.56 0.43 5.89
C ASN A 113 -3.86 -0.87 5.11
N GLY A 114 -2.82 -1.59 4.67
CA GLY A 114 -2.96 -2.86 3.97
C GLY A 114 -3.44 -3.99 4.89
N PHE A 115 -4.04 -5.02 4.30
CA PHE A 115 -4.57 -6.17 5.04
C PHE A 115 -3.45 -6.98 5.68
N HIS A 116 -3.62 -7.32 6.95
CA HIS A 116 -2.66 -8.06 7.76
C HIS A 116 -2.33 -9.43 7.14
N GLU A 117 -3.35 -10.12 6.61
CA GLU A 117 -3.25 -11.44 5.97
C GLU A 117 -2.22 -11.49 4.82
N VAL A 118 -1.97 -10.36 4.14
CA VAL A 118 -1.02 -10.31 3.02
C VAL A 118 0.28 -9.58 3.37
N GLN A 119 0.24 -8.66 4.34
CA GLN A 119 1.39 -7.81 4.65
C GLN A 119 2.60 -8.62 5.11
N HIS A 120 2.41 -9.57 6.03
CA HIS A 120 3.51 -10.41 6.52
C HIS A 120 4.11 -11.26 5.39
N VAL A 121 3.25 -11.91 4.60
CA VAL A 121 3.69 -12.77 3.50
C VAL A 121 4.49 -11.97 2.46
N LYS A 122 4.06 -10.74 2.12
CA LYS A 122 4.81 -9.86 1.21
C LYS A 122 6.20 -9.55 1.73
N LEU A 123 6.32 -9.18 3.00
CA LEU A 123 7.61 -8.82 3.61
C LEU A 123 8.55 -10.01 3.74
N ASP A 124 8.01 -11.17 4.11
CA ASP A 124 8.76 -12.43 4.21
C ASP A 124 9.28 -12.83 2.82
N LYS A 125 8.41 -12.87 1.81
CA LYS A 125 8.79 -13.33 0.46
C LYS A 125 9.57 -12.31 -0.37
N SER A 126 9.54 -11.03 0.00
CA SER A 126 10.47 -10.02 -0.58
C SER A 126 11.78 -9.94 0.18
N GLU A 127 11.98 -10.78 1.20
CA GLU A 127 13.18 -10.84 2.02
C GLU A 127 13.54 -9.51 2.69
N ILE A 128 12.58 -8.59 2.89
CA ILE A 128 12.84 -7.29 3.55
C ILE A 128 12.31 -7.22 4.98
N LYS A 129 11.61 -8.24 5.47
CA LYS A 129 11.04 -8.22 6.82
C LYS A 129 12.09 -7.96 7.90
N HIS A 130 13.29 -8.50 7.72
CA HIS A 130 14.37 -8.41 8.69
C HIS A 130 14.88 -6.97 8.93
N TYR A 131 14.60 -6.02 8.03
CA TYR A 131 14.91 -4.60 8.25
C TYR A 131 14.00 -3.95 9.29
N PHE A 132 12.77 -4.44 9.45
CA PHE A 132 11.74 -3.77 10.23
C PHE A 132 11.58 -4.38 11.62
N LYS A 133 11.75 -3.57 12.66
CA LYS A 133 11.61 -4.02 14.05
C LYS A 133 10.15 -4.22 14.45
N THR A 134 9.25 -3.41 13.93
CA THR A 134 7.82 -3.49 14.22
C THR A 134 7.00 -3.21 12.96
N ILE A 135 5.81 -3.82 12.92
CA ILE A 135 4.79 -3.60 11.90
C ILE A 135 3.52 -3.24 12.64
N THR A 136 2.90 -2.12 12.28
CA THR A 136 1.63 -1.64 12.84
C THR A 136 0.64 -1.53 11.69
N SER A 137 -0.46 -2.28 11.76
CA SER A 137 -1.50 -2.25 10.73
C SER A 137 -2.76 -1.57 11.24
N SER A 138 -3.56 -1.03 10.32
CA SER A 138 -4.88 -0.49 10.68
C SER A 138 -5.83 -1.54 11.26
N GLU A 139 -5.68 -2.81 10.87
CA GLU A 139 -6.46 -3.93 11.43
C GLU A 139 -6.06 -4.22 12.88
N GLU A 140 -4.79 -4.06 13.24
CA GLU A 140 -4.30 -4.20 14.62
C GLU A 140 -4.84 -3.09 15.54
N VAL A 141 -4.90 -1.85 15.04
CA VAL A 141 -5.30 -0.68 15.84
C VAL A 141 -6.83 -0.43 15.80
N GLY A 142 -7.52 -0.93 14.77
CA GLY A 142 -8.96 -0.72 14.56
C GLY A 142 -9.32 0.57 13.82
N VAL A 143 -8.34 1.43 13.53
CA VAL A 143 -8.50 2.67 12.75
C VAL A 143 -7.43 2.75 11.66
N LYS A 144 -7.66 3.57 10.63
CA LYS A 144 -6.78 3.71 9.46
C LYS A 144 -6.05 5.05 9.49
N LYS A 145 -4.85 5.13 8.90
CA LYS A 145 -4.22 6.42 8.57
C LYS A 145 -5.19 7.25 7.72
N PRO A 146 -5.35 8.57 7.97
CA PRO A 146 -4.50 9.43 8.82
C PRO A 146 -4.91 9.54 10.29
N ASN A 147 -5.77 8.66 10.82
CA ASN A 147 -6.17 8.73 12.22
C ASN A 147 -4.94 8.69 13.17
N PRO A 148 -4.79 9.66 14.10
CA PRO A 148 -3.61 9.79 14.95
C PRO A 148 -3.35 8.55 15.83
N ALA A 149 -4.39 7.78 16.18
CA ALA A 149 -4.23 6.59 17.00
C ALA A 149 -3.33 5.52 16.35
N VAL A 150 -3.31 5.41 15.02
CA VAL A 150 -2.40 4.47 14.32
C VAL A 150 -0.94 4.89 14.50
N PHE A 151 -0.66 6.19 14.40
CA PHE A 151 0.70 6.70 14.57
C PHE A 151 1.16 6.61 16.02
N HIS A 152 0.29 6.94 16.99
CA HIS A 152 0.60 6.77 18.41
C HIS A 152 0.85 5.31 18.79
N ALA A 153 0.04 4.38 18.25
CA ALA A 153 0.27 2.95 18.44
C ALA A 153 1.62 2.52 17.86
N ALA A 154 1.98 3.00 16.66
CA ALA A 154 3.27 2.70 16.04
C ALA A 154 4.46 3.27 16.84
N LEU A 155 4.37 4.52 17.30
CA LEU A 155 5.39 5.16 18.14
C LEU A 155 5.58 4.43 19.47
N SER A 156 4.47 4.05 20.13
CA SER A 156 4.50 3.27 21.37
C SER A 156 5.14 1.90 21.16
N LYS A 157 4.75 1.19 20.10
CA LYS A 157 5.32 -0.13 19.73
C LYS A 157 6.81 -0.03 19.38
N ALA A 158 7.23 1.06 18.76
CA ALA A 158 8.62 1.36 18.45
C ALA A 158 9.43 1.89 19.64
N ASN A 159 8.78 2.18 20.77
CA ASN A 159 9.38 2.81 21.95
C ASN A 159 10.15 4.10 21.61
N THR A 160 9.50 5.01 20.88
CA THR A 160 10.10 6.28 20.43
C THR A 160 9.11 7.44 20.54
N GLU A 161 9.61 8.66 20.40
CA GLU A 161 8.81 9.89 20.38
C GLU A 161 8.64 10.44 18.97
N ALA A 162 7.55 11.17 18.74
CA ALA A 162 7.24 11.76 17.43
C ALA A 162 8.36 12.67 16.91
N LYS A 163 8.93 13.52 17.77
CA LYS A 163 10.04 14.44 17.45
C LYS A 163 11.34 13.76 17.02
N HIS A 164 11.46 12.46 17.23
CA HIS A 164 12.61 11.63 16.85
C HIS A 164 12.29 10.67 15.71
N SER A 165 11.13 10.84 15.07
CA SER A 165 10.59 9.91 14.09
C SER A 165 10.21 10.62 12.80
N VAL A 166 10.51 9.98 11.67
CA VAL A 166 10.14 10.45 10.34
C VAL A 166 9.25 9.42 9.65
N MET A 167 8.09 9.84 9.16
CA MET A 167 7.23 9.02 8.30
C MET A 167 7.64 9.18 6.84
N ILE A 168 7.88 8.07 6.16
CA ILE A 168 8.10 8.04 4.71
C ILE A 168 6.94 7.25 4.10
N GLY A 169 6.17 7.91 3.24
CA GLY A 169 4.98 7.32 2.62
C GLY A 169 4.66 7.95 1.28
N ASP A 170 3.76 7.31 0.53
CA ASP A 170 3.41 7.69 -0.84
C ASP A 170 2.07 8.42 -0.93
N THR A 171 1.25 8.41 0.12
CA THR A 171 -0.06 9.07 0.12
C THR A 171 -0.01 10.35 0.96
N TYR A 172 -0.13 11.52 0.33
CA TYR A 172 -0.03 12.81 1.03
C TYR A 172 -1.00 12.90 2.23
N GLY A 173 -2.29 12.66 1.98
CA GLY A 173 -3.32 12.80 3.00
C GLY A 173 -3.25 11.76 4.12
N ALA A 174 -2.82 10.53 3.81
CA ALA A 174 -2.79 9.45 4.80
C ALA A 174 -1.48 9.42 5.59
N ASP A 175 -0.34 9.56 4.92
CA ASP A 175 0.98 9.40 5.52
C ASP A 175 1.53 10.72 6.05
N ILE A 176 1.48 11.77 5.24
CA ILE A 176 2.16 13.05 5.53
C ILE A 176 1.34 13.87 6.52
N VAL A 177 0.07 14.13 6.18
CA VAL A 177 -0.83 14.87 7.07
C VAL A 177 -1.03 14.11 8.39
N GLY A 178 -1.17 12.78 8.33
CA GLY A 178 -1.32 11.95 9.52
C GLY A 178 -0.11 12.00 10.46
N ALA A 179 1.10 11.87 9.91
CA ALA A 179 2.34 11.94 10.69
C ALA A 179 2.58 13.35 11.28
N GLN A 180 2.42 14.40 10.47
CA GLN A 180 2.56 15.78 10.92
C GLN A 180 1.54 16.11 12.01
N GLY A 181 0.32 15.59 11.91
CA GLY A 181 -0.75 15.77 12.91
C GLY A 181 -0.41 15.23 14.30
N VAL A 182 0.54 14.30 14.43
CA VAL A 182 1.04 13.79 15.72
C VAL A 182 2.44 14.32 16.08
N GLY A 183 2.97 15.28 15.30
CA GLY A 183 4.27 15.90 15.54
C GLY A 183 5.47 15.10 15.02
N MET A 184 5.26 14.13 14.11
CA MET A 184 6.35 13.47 13.40
C MET A 184 6.82 14.32 12.23
N ASP A 185 8.10 14.18 11.91
CA ASP A 185 8.61 14.60 10.61
C ASP A 185 8.00 13.72 9.51
N ALA A 186 7.85 14.26 8.31
CA ALA A 186 7.34 13.51 7.17
C ALA A 186 8.10 13.82 5.87
N LEU A 187 8.20 12.79 5.02
CA LEU A 187 8.80 12.83 3.69
C LEU A 187 7.87 12.10 2.71
N LEU A 188 7.40 12.80 1.68
CA LEU A 188 6.54 12.23 0.65
C LEU A 188 7.38 11.61 -0.45
N TYR A 189 7.20 10.30 -0.67
CA TYR A 189 7.63 9.65 -1.89
C TYR A 189 6.54 9.83 -2.94
N ASN A 190 6.71 10.77 -3.88
CA ASN A 190 5.64 11.23 -4.77
C ASN A 190 5.39 10.28 -5.97
N TYR A 191 5.23 9.00 -5.68
CA TYR A 191 5.01 7.93 -6.66
C TYR A 191 3.82 8.20 -7.59
N TRP A 192 2.76 8.80 -7.05
CA TRP A 192 1.51 9.08 -7.76
C TRP A 192 1.51 10.43 -8.50
N ASN A 193 2.59 11.20 -8.42
CA ASN A 193 2.67 12.56 -8.95
C ASN A 193 1.51 13.45 -8.45
N GLU A 194 1.21 13.35 -7.15
CA GLU A 194 0.17 14.13 -6.49
C GLU A 194 0.57 15.61 -6.41
N LYS A 195 -0.40 16.50 -6.62
CA LYS A 195 -0.19 17.94 -6.36
C LYS A 195 -0.34 18.19 -4.87
N THR A 196 0.74 18.61 -4.22
CA THR A 196 0.75 18.95 -2.80
C THR A 196 0.92 20.45 -2.56
N PRO A 197 0.54 20.96 -1.38
CA PRO A 197 0.89 22.32 -0.96
C PRO A 197 2.41 22.56 -0.94
N SER A 198 2.81 23.82 -0.97
CA SER A 198 4.23 24.20 -0.82
C SER A 198 4.75 23.87 0.59
N GLY A 199 6.05 23.61 0.70
CA GLY A 199 6.72 23.31 1.98
C GLY A 199 6.70 21.85 2.42
N ILE A 200 6.09 20.95 1.65
CA ILE A 200 6.20 19.51 1.86
C ILE A 200 7.56 19.03 1.34
N ARG A 201 8.29 18.26 2.15
CA ARG A 201 9.50 17.56 1.70
C ARG A 201 9.09 16.40 0.81
N ILE A 202 9.62 16.38 -0.42
CA ILE A 202 9.28 15.41 -1.45
C ILE A 202 10.56 14.74 -1.95
N VAL A 203 10.47 13.45 -2.25
CA VAL A 203 11.44 12.68 -3.02
C VAL A 203 10.73 12.02 -4.19
N GLU A 204 11.36 12.08 -5.37
CA GLU A 204 10.83 11.49 -6.60
C GLU A 204 11.37 10.07 -6.80
N HIS A 205 12.59 9.81 -6.29
CA HIS A 205 13.23 8.51 -6.25
C HIS A 205 13.51 8.09 -4.82
N LEU A 206 13.45 6.78 -4.52
CA LEU A 206 13.73 6.31 -3.17
C LEU A 206 15.15 6.65 -2.73
N GLU A 207 16.11 6.64 -3.66
CA GLU A 207 17.51 6.98 -3.42
C GLU A 207 17.70 8.42 -2.92
N ASP A 208 16.79 9.34 -3.27
CA ASP A 208 16.86 10.75 -2.83
C ASP A 208 16.71 10.88 -1.32
N ILE A 209 16.12 9.87 -0.65
CA ILE A 209 16.01 9.80 0.81
C ILE A 209 17.40 9.91 1.47
N LYS A 210 18.44 9.36 0.83
CA LYS A 210 19.82 9.37 1.35
C LYS A 210 20.44 10.76 1.40
N ASN A 211 19.89 11.71 0.66
CA ASN A 211 20.34 13.11 0.66
C ASN A 211 19.70 13.92 1.80
N ILE A 212 18.70 13.35 2.48
CA ILE A 212 17.91 13.99 3.53
C ILE A 212 18.22 13.35 4.90
N LEU A 213 18.45 12.04 4.93
CA LEU A 213 18.71 11.21 6.13
C LEU A 213 20.07 10.50 6.01
#